data_AF-A0A3M0ZZ09-F1
#
_entry.id   AF-A0A3M0ZZ09-F1
#
_cell.length_a   1.000
_cell.length_b   1.000
_cell.length_c   1.000
_cell.angle_alpha   90.00
_cell.angle_beta   90.00
_cell.angle_gamma   90.00
#
_symmetry.space_group_name_H-M   'P 1'
#
loop_
_entity.id
_entity.type
_entity.pdbx_description
1 polymer ?
#
loop_
_entity_poly.entity_id
_entity_poly.type
_entity_poly.pdbx_seq_one_letter_code
_entity_poly.pdbx_strand_id
1 'polypeptide(L)'
;MNWKGCAMLEVASYLAGEWVAPGEGARPIHDAVTGEVIGRVGNAALDVAAARDHARKVGGPALRAMTFHERARMLKALAQALDARKDELYELSYATGGTLADHRIDIDGGIGTLFVYASKGRRELPDKRIAIDGAIERTSREGSF
;
A
#
# COMPACT_ATOMS: atom_id res chain seq x y z
N MET A 1 9.51 -12.11 10.99
CA MET A 1 9.36 -13.46 10.39
C MET A 1 10.72 -13.87 9.84
N ASN A 2 11.36 -14.89 10.41
CA ASN A 2 12.75 -15.25 10.09
C ASN A 2 12.78 -16.18 8.86
N TRP A 3 12.84 -15.61 7.66
CA TRP A 3 12.88 -16.34 6.38
C TRP A 3 14.29 -16.85 6.04
N LYS A 4 15.31 -16.43 6.80
CA LYS A 4 16.69 -16.93 6.69
C LYS A 4 16.79 -18.32 7.32
N GLY A 5 16.42 -19.36 6.56
CA GLY A 5 16.69 -20.76 6.91
C GLY A 5 15.51 -21.73 6.89
N CYS A 6 14.35 -21.37 6.32
CA CYS A 6 13.18 -22.25 6.27
C CYS A 6 12.52 -22.12 4.89
N ALA A 7 12.19 -23.27 4.27
CA ALA A 7 11.36 -23.53 3.07
C ALA A 7 11.09 -22.38 2.07
N MET A 8 11.19 -22.67 0.76
CA MET A 8 10.85 -21.73 -0.33
C MET A 8 9.62 -20.86 -0.01
N LEU A 9 9.74 -19.54 -0.17
CA LEU A 9 8.65 -18.60 0.13
C LEU A 9 7.44 -18.87 -0.77
N GLU A 10 6.31 -19.15 -0.12
CA GLU A 10 5.00 -19.26 -0.77
C GLU A 10 4.33 -17.88 -0.74
N VAL A 11 4.59 -17.06 -1.76
CA VAL A 11 4.11 -15.66 -1.79
C VAL A 11 2.62 -15.60 -2.09
N ALA A 12 1.82 -15.65 -1.03
CA ALA A 12 0.37 -15.56 -1.11
C ALA A 12 -0.11 -14.17 -1.57
N SER A 13 -1.20 -14.15 -2.31
CA SER A 13 -1.91 -12.92 -2.69
C SER A 13 -3.07 -12.69 -1.71
N TYR A 14 -3.26 -11.45 -1.24
CA TYR A 14 -4.40 -11.11 -0.38
C TYR A 14 -5.56 -10.56 -1.21
N LEU A 15 -6.66 -11.32 -1.33
CA LEU A 15 -7.85 -10.96 -2.12
C LEU A 15 -9.12 -11.12 -1.27
N ALA A 16 -9.98 -10.11 -1.31
CA ALA A 16 -11.31 -10.13 -0.69
C ALA A 16 -11.38 -10.56 0.80
N GLY A 17 -10.29 -10.37 1.56
CA GLY A 17 -10.21 -10.74 2.98
C GLY A 17 -9.41 -12.02 3.26
N GLU A 18 -8.91 -12.69 2.23
CA GLU A 18 -8.26 -14.00 2.36
C GLU A 18 -6.87 -14.01 1.74
N TRP A 19 -5.96 -14.79 2.35
CA TRP A 19 -4.66 -15.11 1.79
C TRP A 19 -4.79 -16.33 0.88
N VAL A 20 -4.51 -16.15 -0.40
CA VAL A 20 -4.56 -17.21 -1.42
C VAL A 20 -3.12 -17.59 -1.81
N ALA A 21 -2.75 -18.84 -1.57
CA ALA A 21 -1.41 -19.35 -1.87
C ALA A 21 -1.10 -19.35 -3.39
N PRO A 22 0.19 -19.38 -3.77
CA PRO A 22 0.59 -19.62 -5.15
C PRO A 22 0.00 -20.93 -5.69
N GLY A 23 -0.53 -20.88 -6.91
CA GLY A 23 -1.29 -21.97 -7.52
C GLY A 23 -0.73 -22.40 -8.87
N GLU A 24 -1.60 -22.90 -9.74
CA GLU A 24 -1.25 -23.19 -11.12
C GLU A 24 -0.69 -21.93 -11.81
N GLY A 25 0.38 -22.08 -12.60
CA GLY A 25 1.04 -20.94 -13.25
C GLY A 25 1.90 -20.08 -12.33
N ALA A 26 2.11 -20.46 -11.07
CA ALA A 26 3.10 -19.82 -10.19
C ALA A 26 4.50 -19.88 -10.82
N ARG A 27 5.25 -18.79 -10.70
CA ARG A 27 6.62 -18.66 -11.22
C ARG A 27 7.63 -18.54 -10.09
N PRO A 28 8.86 -19.07 -10.26
CA PRO A 28 9.91 -18.92 -9.27
C PRO A 28 10.32 -17.45 -9.13
N ILE A 29 10.68 -17.07 -7.90
CA ILE A 29 11.39 -15.84 -7.57
C ILE A 29 12.83 -16.24 -7.29
N HIS A 30 13.76 -15.61 -8.00
CA HIS A 30 15.19 -15.84 -7.83
C HIS A 30 15.81 -14.72 -7.01
N ASP A 31 16.76 -15.09 -6.16
CA ASP A 31 17.70 -14.14 -5.57
C ASP A 31 18.59 -13.57 -6.69
N ALA A 32 18.67 -12.26 -6.81
CA ALA A 32 19.41 -11.60 -7.88
C ALA A 32 20.94 -11.64 -7.69
N VAL A 33 21.42 -11.95 -6.48
CA VAL A 33 22.84 -12.05 -6.14
C VAL A 33 23.35 -13.47 -6.38
N THR A 34 22.59 -14.48 -5.93
CA THR A 34 23.03 -15.90 -6.00
C THR A 34 22.41 -16.67 -7.17
N GLY A 35 21.27 -16.22 -7.70
CA GLY A 35 20.47 -16.92 -8.69
C GLY A 35 19.60 -18.06 -8.12
N GLU A 36 19.70 -18.35 -6.83
CA GLU A 36 18.92 -19.41 -6.17
C GLU A 36 17.43 -19.08 -6.14
N VAL A 37 16.58 -20.10 -6.19
CA VAL A 37 15.13 -19.91 -6.04
C VAL A 37 14.81 -19.70 -4.56
N ILE A 38 14.28 -18.52 -4.24
CA ILE A 38 13.92 -18.12 -2.87
C ILE A 38 12.42 -18.23 -2.59
N GLY A 39 11.60 -18.40 -3.64
CA GLY A 39 10.17 -18.58 -3.50
C GLY A 39 9.45 -18.77 -4.82
N ARG A 40 8.12 -18.76 -4.77
CA ARG A 40 7.25 -18.72 -5.94
C ARG A 40 6.05 -17.81 -5.71
N VAL A 41 5.55 -17.22 -6.79
CA VAL A 41 4.42 -16.28 -6.76
C VAL A 41 3.53 -16.46 -7.98
N GLY A 42 2.25 -16.17 -7.81
CA GLY A 42 1.26 -16.20 -8.88
C GLY A 42 0.30 -17.38 -8.75
N ASN A 43 -0.89 -17.19 -9.29
CA ASN A 43 -1.94 -18.19 -9.32
C ASN A 43 -2.88 -17.83 -10.49
N ALA A 44 -3.01 -18.72 -11.47
CA ALA A 44 -3.82 -18.50 -12.67
C ALA A 44 -5.33 -18.50 -12.39
N ALA A 45 -5.74 -19.05 -11.24
CA ALA A 45 -7.13 -19.20 -10.83
C ALA A 45 -7.60 -18.11 -9.84
N LEU A 46 -6.86 -16.99 -9.72
CA LEU A 46 -7.28 -15.88 -8.85
C LEU A 46 -8.61 -15.28 -9.33
N ASP A 47 -9.61 -15.24 -8.45
CA ASP A 47 -10.88 -14.56 -8.71
C ASP A 47 -10.74 -13.04 -8.59
N VAL A 48 -10.19 -12.44 -9.66
CA VAL A 48 -10.02 -11.00 -9.77
C VAL A 48 -11.35 -10.24 -9.82
N ALA A 49 -12.44 -10.90 -10.25
CA ALA A 49 -13.76 -10.30 -10.27
C ALA A 49 -14.30 -10.14 -8.85
N ALA A 50 -14.19 -11.16 -8.00
CA ALA A 50 -14.53 -11.09 -6.59
C ALA A 50 -13.68 -10.04 -5.85
N ALA A 51 -12.37 -9.97 -6.13
CA ALA A 51 -11.50 -8.96 -5.51
C ALA A 51 -11.92 -7.52 -5.86
N ARG A 52 -12.23 -7.26 -7.12
CA ARG A 52 -12.76 -5.97 -7.58
C ARG A 52 -14.11 -5.66 -6.92
N ASP A 53 -15.00 -6.63 -6.87
CA ASP A 53 -16.32 -6.48 -6.27
C ASP A 53 -16.21 -6.17 -4.77
N HIS A 54 -15.33 -6.86 -4.05
CA HIS A 54 -15.03 -6.58 -2.65
C HIS A 54 -14.48 -5.15 -2.47
N ALA A 55 -13.51 -4.73 -3.30
CA ALA A 55 -12.97 -3.37 -3.24
C ALA A 55 -14.05 -2.31 -3.45
N ARG A 56 -15.03 -2.53 -4.34
CA ARG A 56 -16.10 -1.57 -4.63
C ARG A 56 -17.24 -1.59 -3.63
N LYS A 57 -17.63 -2.76 -3.14
CA LYS A 57 -18.82 -2.96 -2.28
C LYS A 57 -18.49 -2.89 -0.78
N VAL A 58 -17.25 -3.18 -0.38
CA VAL A 58 -16.82 -3.20 1.03
C VAL A 58 -15.79 -2.09 1.30
N GLY A 59 -14.63 -2.15 0.65
CA GLY A 59 -13.53 -1.22 0.92
C GLY A 59 -13.86 0.23 0.59
N GLY A 60 -14.46 0.47 -0.58
CA GLY A 60 -14.85 1.80 -1.04
C GLY A 60 -15.81 2.52 -0.09
N PRO A 61 -16.97 1.94 0.26
CA PRO A 61 -17.91 2.53 1.22
C PRO A 61 -17.28 2.78 2.59
N ALA A 62 -16.49 1.83 3.11
CA ALA A 62 -15.81 1.99 4.40
C ALA A 62 -14.86 3.21 4.41
N LEU A 63 -14.04 3.38 3.37
CA LEU A 63 -13.11 4.52 3.27
C LEU A 63 -13.83 5.86 3.01
N ARG A 64 -14.94 5.85 2.25
CA ARG A 64 -15.74 7.06 1.98
C ARG A 64 -16.60 7.51 3.16
N ALA A 65 -16.92 6.60 4.08
CA ALA A 65 -17.58 6.95 5.33
C ALA A 65 -16.68 7.80 6.23
N MET A 66 -15.35 7.63 6.12
CA MET A 66 -14.36 8.37 6.90
C MET A 66 -14.14 9.80 6.42
N THR A 67 -13.76 10.70 7.33
CA THR A 67 -13.25 12.03 6.98
C THR A 67 -11.83 11.95 6.38
N PHE A 68 -11.38 13.02 5.72
CA PHE A 68 -9.98 13.11 5.28
C PHE A 68 -8.99 12.96 6.44
N HIS A 69 -9.32 13.50 7.62
CA HIS A 69 -8.43 13.43 8.77
C HIS A 69 -8.38 12.02 9.38
N GLU A 70 -9.48 11.29 9.39
CA GLU A 70 -9.50 9.87 9.81
C GLU A 70 -8.64 9.02 8.87
N ARG A 71 -8.78 9.19 7.56
CA ARG A 71 -7.89 8.52 6.58
C ARG A 71 -6.43 8.94 6.75
N ALA A 72 -6.16 10.20 7.03
CA ALA A 72 -4.79 10.67 7.30
C ALA A 72 -4.18 10.05 8.57
N ARG A 73 -4.98 9.87 9.64
CA ARG A 73 -4.55 9.13 10.84
C ARG A 73 -4.27 7.67 10.52
N MET A 74 -5.09 7.03 9.69
CA MET A 74 -4.88 5.65 9.24
C MET A 74 -3.58 5.52 8.43
N LEU A 75 -3.30 6.43 7.50
CA LEU A 75 -2.04 6.46 6.75
C LEU A 75 -0.83 6.64 7.68
N LYS A 76 -0.94 7.53 8.69
CA LYS A 76 0.12 7.70 9.70
C LYS A 76 0.36 6.42 10.49
N ALA A 77 -0.71 5.75 10.93
CA ALA A 77 -0.60 4.49 11.67
C ALA A 77 0.06 3.39 10.82
N LEU A 78 -0.30 3.31 9.53
CA LEU A 78 0.36 2.39 8.59
C LEU A 78 1.84 2.71 8.43
N ALA A 79 2.20 3.99 8.24
CA ALA A 79 3.59 4.40 8.12
C ALA A 79 4.41 4.03 9.37
N GLN A 80 3.85 4.24 10.57
CA GLN A 80 4.49 3.85 11.83
C GLN A 80 4.67 2.33 11.96
N ALA A 81 3.67 1.56 11.54
CA ALA A 81 3.76 0.09 11.56
C ALA A 81 4.83 -0.45 10.61
N LEU A 82 5.00 0.18 9.44
CA LEU A 82 6.05 -0.16 8.47
C LEU A 82 7.44 0.27 8.97
N ASP A 83 7.59 1.50 9.49
CA ASP A 83 8.86 2.00 10.02
C ASP A 83 9.37 1.14 11.19
N ALA A 84 8.49 0.70 12.07
CA ALA A 84 8.84 -0.20 13.17
C ALA A 84 9.37 -1.57 12.72
N ARG A 85 9.18 -1.94 11.45
CA ARG A 85 9.55 -3.24 10.86
C ARG A 85 10.46 -3.13 9.65
N LYS A 86 11.01 -1.94 9.38
CA LYS A 86 11.76 -1.69 8.14
C LYS A 86 13.03 -2.52 8.04
N ASP A 87 13.64 -2.91 9.15
CA ASP A 87 14.80 -3.81 9.12
C ASP A 87 14.42 -5.17 8.52
N GLU A 88 13.24 -5.72 8.83
CA GLU A 88 12.74 -6.95 8.18
C GLU A 88 12.57 -6.75 6.66
N LEU A 89 12.14 -5.56 6.24
CA LEU A 89 11.98 -5.21 4.82
C LEU A 89 13.34 -5.06 4.14
N TYR A 90 14.33 -4.46 4.80
CA TYR A 90 15.70 -4.35 4.29
C TYR A 90 16.32 -5.71 4.08
N GLU A 91 16.20 -6.58 5.08
CA GLU A 91 16.73 -7.93 4.97
C GLU A 91 16.17 -8.65 3.73
N LEU A 92 14.85 -8.58 3.51
CA LEU A 92 14.21 -9.19 2.35
C LEU A 92 14.64 -8.54 1.03
N SER A 93 14.81 -7.21 1.02
CA SER A 93 15.11 -6.45 -0.20
C SER A 93 16.51 -6.75 -0.76
N TYR A 94 17.46 -7.19 0.06
CA TYR A 94 18.79 -7.60 -0.44
C TYR A 94 18.74 -8.72 -1.49
N ALA A 95 17.73 -9.58 -1.45
CA ALA A 95 17.54 -10.60 -2.48
C ALA A 95 17.25 -10.02 -3.88
N THR A 96 16.96 -8.72 -3.97
CA THR A 96 16.83 -7.99 -5.25
C THR A 96 18.16 -7.49 -5.81
N GLY A 97 19.27 -7.68 -5.08
CA GLY A 97 20.62 -7.28 -5.50
C GLY A 97 20.95 -5.80 -5.30
N GLY A 98 20.05 -5.04 -4.67
CA GLY A 98 20.31 -3.64 -4.32
C GLY A 98 21.25 -3.48 -3.12
N THR A 99 21.82 -2.29 -2.99
CA THR A 99 22.59 -1.91 -1.81
C THR A 99 21.68 -1.34 -0.72
N LEU A 100 22.20 -1.18 0.50
CA LEU A 100 21.47 -0.48 1.56
C LEU A 100 21.07 0.95 1.16
N ALA A 101 21.87 1.64 0.33
CA ALA A 101 21.54 2.97 -0.14
C ALA A 101 20.31 2.95 -1.06
N ASP A 102 20.24 1.98 -1.97
CA ASP A 102 19.09 1.79 -2.87
C ASP A 102 17.83 1.43 -2.07
N HIS A 103 17.96 0.52 -1.11
CA HIS A 103 16.83 0.08 -0.30
C HIS A 103 16.31 1.17 0.64
N ARG A 104 17.18 2.06 1.15
CA ARG A 104 16.71 3.26 1.88
C ARG A 104 15.81 4.13 1.01
N ILE A 105 16.12 4.30 -0.27
CA ILE A 105 15.26 5.06 -1.19
C ILE A 105 13.92 4.34 -1.38
N ASP A 106 13.93 3.03 -1.60
CA ASP A 106 12.72 2.22 -1.83
C ASP A 106 11.81 2.15 -0.58
N ILE A 107 12.38 1.81 0.58
CA ILE A 107 11.64 1.53 1.81
C ILE A 107 11.43 2.80 2.63
N ASP A 108 12.49 3.53 3.03
CA ASP A 108 12.30 4.77 3.80
C ASP A 108 11.59 5.83 2.94
N GLY A 109 11.82 5.86 1.62
CA GLY A 109 11.11 6.75 0.71
C GLY A 109 9.62 6.44 0.60
N GLY A 110 9.24 5.15 0.52
CA GLY A 110 7.85 4.70 0.56
C GLY A 110 7.15 5.05 1.89
N ILE A 111 7.80 4.78 3.01
CA ILE A 111 7.33 5.13 4.36
C ILE A 111 7.18 6.65 4.51
N GLY A 112 8.19 7.41 4.07
CA GLY A 112 8.18 8.87 4.08
C GLY A 112 7.04 9.45 3.24
N THR A 113 6.74 8.84 2.10
CA THR A 113 5.61 9.22 1.25
C THR A 113 4.28 9.08 2.00
N LEU A 114 4.07 7.98 2.75
CA LEU A 114 2.88 7.82 3.59
C LEU A 114 2.78 8.90 4.68
N PHE A 115 3.90 9.25 5.34
CA PHE A 115 3.92 10.37 6.30
C PHE A 115 3.60 11.71 5.66
N VAL A 116 4.09 11.98 4.44
CA VAL A 116 3.77 13.20 3.68
C VAL A 116 2.27 13.26 3.39
N TYR A 117 1.65 12.20 2.87
CA TYR A 117 0.22 12.18 2.60
C TYR A 117 -0.63 12.28 3.87
N ALA A 118 -0.22 11.65 4.98
CA ALA A 118 -0.85 11.81 6.27
C ALA A 118 -0.79 13.28 6.77
N SER A 119 0.37 13.93 6.61
CA SER A 119 0.56 15.33 7.00
C SER A 119 -0.29 16.28 6.17
N LYS A 120 -0.26 16.14 4.83
CA LYS A 120 -1.10 16.93 3.91
C LYS A 120 -2.58 16.73 4.19
N GLY A 121 -3.03 15.49 4.36
CA GLY A 121 -4.42 15.18 4.68
C GLY A 121 -4.90 15.79 6.01
N ARG A 122 -3.99 16.06 6.96
CA ARG A 122 -4.29 16.75 8.22
C ARG A 122 -4.23 18.27 8.14
N ARG A 123 -3.29 18.81 7.36
CA ARG A 123 -2.98 20.25 7.32
C ARG A 123 -3.77 21.00 6.25
N GLU A 124 -4.03 20.34 5.12
CA GLU A 124 -4.52 20.97 3.89
C GLU A 124 -5.95 20.56 3.55
N LEU A 125 -6.44 19.44 4.09
CA LEU A 125 -7.81 18.96 3.85
C LEU A 125 -8.73 19.20 5.05
N PRO A 126 -10.04 19.40 4.84
CA PRO A 126 -10.99 19.58 5.93
C PRO A 126 -11.23 18.26 6.69
N ASP A 127 -11.59 18.35 7.97
CA ASP A 127 -12.09 17.20 8.74
C ASP A 127 -13.55 16.88 8.34
N LYS A 128 -13.73 16.55 7.06
CA LYS A 128 -15.02 16.24 6.43
C LYS A 128 -14.84 15.10 5.41
N ARG A 129 -15.94 14.60 4.88
CA ARG A 129 -15.93 13.58 3.81
C ARG A 129 -15.85 14.17 2.40
N ILE A 130 -16.19 15.46 2.27
CA ILE A 130 -16.23 16.21 1.01
C ILE A 130 -15.33 17.44 1.16
N ALA A 131 -14.48 17.67 0.17
CA ALA A 131 -13.68 18.87 0.03
C ALA A 131 -14.28 19.71 -1.12
N ILE A 132 -14.48 20.99 -0.87
CA ILE A 132 -14.86 21.95 -1.91
C ILE A 132 -13.57 22.37 -2.60
N ASP A 133 -13.57 22.29 -3.93
CA ASP A 133 -12.44 22.75 -4.73
C ASP A 133 -12.54 24.26 -4.98
N GLY A 134 -11.42 24.96 -4.86
CA GLY A 134 -11.33 26.41 -5.06
C GLY A 134 -12.00 27.28 -3.99
N ALA A 135 -11.81 28.58 -4.15
CA ALA A 135 -12.54 29.58 -3.38
C ALA A 135 -13.94 29.78 -3.96
N ILE A 136 -14.86 30.35 -3.17
CA ILE A 136 -16.17 30.76 -3.69
C ILE A 136 -15.96 31.87 -4.72
N GLU A 137 -16.40 31.64 -5.96
CA GLU A 137 -16.44 32.65 -7.01
C GLU A 137 -17.78 33.39 -6.99
N ARG A 138 -17.74 34.71 -6.73
CA ARG A 138 -18.91 35.59 -6.84
C ARG A 138 -18.96 36.18 -8.24
N THR A 139 -19.98 35.83 -9.01
CA THR A 139 -20.13 36.26 -10.42
C THR A 139 -20.86 37.59 -10.59
N SER A 140 -21.44 38.18 -9.54
CA SER A 140 -21.88 39.59 -9.55
C SER A 140 -21.99 40.16 -8.14
N ARG A 141 -21.98 41.50 -8.03
CA ARG A 141 -21.98 42.26 -6.76
C ARG A 141 -23.35 42.23 -6.06
N GLU A 142 -24.42 42.23 -6.83
CA GLU A 142 -25.83 42.20 -6.39
C GLU A 142 -26.58 40.91 -6.79
N GLY A 143 -25.94 39.98 -7.51
CA GLY A 143 -26.57 38.72 -7.91
C GLY A 143 -27.22 38.71 -9.30
N SER A 144 -27.21 39.80 -10.07
CA SER A 144 -27.72 39.79 -11.45
C SER A 144 -26.64 39.31 -12.44
N PHE A 145 -26.94 38.24 -13.17
CA PHE A 145 -26.27 37.85 -14.41
C PHE A 145 -27.02 38.46 -15.59
#